data_AF-A0A1A6GLK6-F1
#
_entry.id   AF-A0A1A6GLK6-F1
#
_cell.length_a   1.000
_cell.length_b   1.000
_cell.length_c   1.000
_cell.angle_alpha   90.00
_cell.angle_beta   90.00
_cell.angle_gamma   90.00
#
_symmetry.space_group_name_H-M   'P 1'
#
loop_
_entity.id
_entity.type
_entity.pdbx_description
1 polymer ?
#
loop_
_entity_poly.entity_id
_entity_poly.type
_entity_poly.pdbx_seq_one_letter_code
_entity_poly.pdbx_strand_id
1 'polypeptide(L)'
;MSSASHSLPSSHSRLRAPKAPDVTADMGRHEFTYALMPHKGSFQEAGVIHAAYNLNFPLLALPAPGPAPATTWSAFSVSSPAVVLETIKQARGGRVWGGPWDAQVLGPAYCPAFFSQAEKSQQHRTLVLRLYEAHGSHVDCWLYTSLPIQEAILCDLLEQRDPTGHLSLRDNRLKLTFSPFQVRSLLLVLQPPPN
;
A
#
# COMPACT_ATOMS: atom_id res chain seq x y z
N MET A 1 -11.09 -33.56 24.31
CA MET A 1 -10.93 -32.78 25.56
C MET A 1 -11.11 -31.31 25.18
N SER A 2 -12.26 -30.73 25.51
CA SER A 2 -12.60 -29.34 25.17
C SER A 2 -11.91 -28.42 26.19
N SER A 3 -10.94 -27.61 25.75
CA SER A 3 -10.45 -26.50 26.56
C SER A 3 -11.47 -25.37 26.50
N ALA A 4 -12.13 -25.11 27.62
CA ALA A 4 -12.99 -23.94 27.77
C ALA A 4 -12.09 -22.69 27.84
N SER A 5 -11.97 -21.95 26.74
CA SER A 5 -11.42 -20.60 26.76
C SER A 5 -12.43 -19.68 27.45
N HIS A 6 -12.07 -19.13 28.61
CA HIS A 6 -12.81 -18.02 29.21
C HIS A 6 -12.65 -16.80 28.30
N SER A 7 -13.63 -16.52 27.44
CA SER A 7 -13.65 -15.30 26.65
C SER A 7 -14.07 -14.14 27.55
N LEU A 8 -13.15 -13.22 27.83
CA LEU A 8 -13.51 -11.92 28.41
C LEU A 8 -14.48 -11.19 27.46
N PRO A 9 -15.48 -10.46 27.98
CA PRO A 9 -16.38 -9.69 27.15
C PRO A 9 -15.61 -8.63 26.34
N SER A 10 -15.77 -8.64 25.03
CA SER A 10 -15.17 -7.64 24.14
C SER A 10 -15.97 -6.34 24.20
N SER A 11 -15.35 -5.25 24.64
CA SER A 11 -15.96 -3.91 24.69
C SER A 11 -15.35 -3.00 23.63
N HIS A 12 -16.18 -2.28 22.88
CA HIS A 12 -15.76 -1.30 21.90
C HIS A 12 -16.22 0.10 22.35
N SER A 13 -15.26 1.00 22.60
CA SER A 13 -15.54 2.40 22.92
C SER A 13 -15.86 3.17 21.63
N ARG A 14 -17.05 3.77 21.55
CA ARG A 14 -17.47 4.54 20.36
C ARG A 14 -17.00 6.00 20.39
N LEU A 15 -17.09 6.67 21.53
CA LEU A 15 -16.77 8.08 21.68
C LEU A 15 -16.14 8.34 23.06
N ARG A 16 -15.21 9.29 23.14
CA ARG A 16 -14.73 9.89 24.39
C ARG A 16 -14.73 11.39 24.21
N ALA A 17 -15.47 12.14 25.02
CA ALA A 17 -15.59 13.59 24.93
C ALA A 17 -14.83 14.29 26.09
N PRO A 18 -13.48 14.40 26.03
CA PRO A 18 -12.71 15.08 27.07
C PRO A 18 -12.99 16.58 27.05
N LYS A 19 -13.04 17.24 28.22
CA LYS A 19 -13.29 18.70 28.31
C LYS A 19 -12.04 19.57 28.21
N ALA A 20 -10.85 18.98 28.18
CA ALA A 20 -9.59 19.68 27.99
C ALA A 20 -8.75 18.88 26.97
N PRO A 21 -8.09 19.54 26.01
CA PRO A 21 -7.92 21.00 25.85
C PRO A 21 -9.11 21.72 25.21
N ASP A 22 -10.12 20.98 24.73
CA ASP A 22 -11.26 21.52 24.00
C ASP A 22 -12.56 21.24 24.76
N VAL A 23 -13.33 22.30 25.05
CA VAL A 23 -14.61 22.21 25.76
C VAL A 23 -15.76 21.71 24.88
N THR A 24 -15.55 21.69 23.55
CA THR A 24 -16.52 21.26 22.54
C THR A 24 -16.17 19.92 21.88
N ALA A 25 -15.17 19.22 22.41
CA ALA A 25 -14.73 17.93 21.87
C ALA A 25 -15.92 16.99 21.67
N ASP A 26 -16.05 16.49 20.45
CA ASP A 26 -17.04 15.51 20.04
C ASP A 26 -18.52 15.96 20.18
N MET A 27 -18.78 17.26 20.28
CA MET A 27 -20.13 17.79 20.14
C MET A 27 -20.58 17.73 18.67
N GLY A 28 -21.72 17.07 18.39
CA GLY A 28 -22.27 16.96 17.03
C GLY A 28 -22.81 15.57 16.73
N ARG A 29 -23.19 15.35 15.46
CA ARG A 29 -23.63 14.03 14.97
C ARG A 29 -22.42 13.20 14.58
N HIS A 30 -22.34 11.99 15.12
CA HIS A 30 -21.31 11.00 14.81
C HIS A 30 -21.97 9.74 14.26
N GLU A 31 -21.39 9.19 13.19
CA GLU A 31 -21.83 7.93 12.60
C GLU A 31 -20.72 6.90 12.74
N PHE A 32 -21.07 5.71 13.25
CA PHE A 32 -20.13 4.64 13.54
C PHE A 32 -20.51 3.37 12.77
N THR A 33 -19.56 2.81 12.05
CA THR A 33 -19.71 1.51 11.35
C THR A 33 -18.94 0.44 12.12
N TYR A 34 -19.58 -0.67 12.43
CA TYR A 34 -18.97 -1.83 13.06
C TYR A 34 -19.61 -3.11 12.53
N ALA A 35 -18.87 -4.21 12.57
CA ALA A 35 -19.36 -5.53 12.20
C ALA A 35 -18.81 -6.58 13.17
N LEU A 36 -19.59 -7.62 13.41
CA LEU A 36 -19.12 -8.84 14.08
C LEU A 36 -19.04 -9.94 13.03
N MET A 37 -17.89 -10.62 12.95
CA MET A 37 -17.67 -11.75 12.05
C MET A 37 -17.36 -13.02 12.86
N PRO A 38 -18.39 -13.70 13.41
CA PRO A 38 -18.21 -15.02 13.99
C PRO A 38 -17.63 -15.97 12.95
N HIS A 39 -16.58 -16.71 13.34
CA HIS A 39 -15.90 -17.65 12.45
C HIS A 39 -15.37 -18.86 13.23
N LYS A 40 -15.01 -19.90 12.49
CA LYS A 40 -14.31 -21.08 13.03
C LYS A 40 -12.82 -20.96 12.70
N GLY A 41 -11.99 -21.63 13.49
CA GLY A 41 -10.54 -21.60 13.31
C GLY A 41 -9.93 -20.27 13.75
N SER A 42 -8.72 -20.01 13.25
CA SER A 42 -8.01 -18.76 13.47
C SER A 42 -8.57 -17.62 12.60
N PHE A 43 -8.28 -16.36 12.98
CA PHE A 43 -8.71 -15.20 12.19
C PHE A 43 -8.07 -15.18 10.79
N GLN A 44 -6.88 -15.76 10.65
CA GLN A 44 -6.17 -15.92 9.38
C GLN A 44 -6.94 -16.84 8.42
N GLU A 45 -7.27 -18.06 8.88
CA GLU A 45 -7.99 -19.06 8.07
C GLU A 45 -9.40 -18.57 7.69
N ALA A 46 -10.05 -17.86 8.60
CA ALA A 46 -11.38 -17.31 8.37
C ALA A 46 -11.41 -16.08 7.45
N GLY A 47 -10.25 -15.54 7.05
CA GLY A 47 -10.16 -14.37 6.19
C GLY A 47 -10.65 -13.07 6.83
N VAL A 48 -10.58 -12.98 8.16
CA VAL A 48 -11.07 -11.81 8.91
C VAL A 48 -10.36 -10.52 8.49
N ILE A 49 -9.06 -10.60 8.19
CA ILE A 49 -8.27 -9.46 7.69
C ILE A 49 -8.92 -8.90 6.41
N HIS A 50 -9.17 -9.75 5.41
CA HIS A 50 -9.79 -9.33 4.14
C HIS A 50 -11.19 -8.76 4.34
N ALA A 51 -12.00 -9.39 5.21
CA ALA A 51 -13.33 -8.89 5.52
C ALA A 51 -13.28 -7.51 6.19
N ALA A 52 -12.31 -7.25 7.06
CA ALA A 52 -12.09 -5.94 7.67
C ALA A 52 -11.72 -4.88 6.62
N TYR A 53 -10.87 -5.21 5.64
CA TYR A 53 -10.59 -4.31 4.51
C TYR A 53 -11.84 -4.03 3.68
N ASN A 54 -12.63 -5.05 3.33
CA ASN A 54 -13.85 -4.89 2.54
C ASN A 54 -14.91 -4.01 3.24
N LEU A 55 -14.94 -4.02 4.57
CA LEU A 55 -15.79 -3.12 5.36
C LEU A 55 -15.32 -1.65 5.28
N ASN A 56 -14.00 -1.43 5.33
CA ASN A 56 -13.41 -0.09 5.32
C ASN A 56 -13.26 0.51 3.91
N PHE A 57 -13.20 -0.32 2.88
CA PHE A 57 -13.02 0.07 1.48
C PHE A 57 -14.13 -0.53 0.61
N PRO A 58 -15.36 0.00 0.68
CA PRO A 58 -16.47 -0.51 -0.11
C PRO A 58 -16.23 -0.32 -1.61
N LEU A 59 -16.78 -1.23 -2.42
CA LEU A 59 -16.70 -1.16 -3.88
C LEU A 59 -17.39 0.10 -4.40
N LEU A 60 -16.71 0.82 -5.29
CA LEU A 60 -17.25 1.99 -5.98
C LEU A 60 -17.90 1.57 -7.30
N ALA A 61 -19.21 1.77 -7.41
CA ALA A 61 -19.94 1.61 -8.66
C ALA A 61 -20.00 2.97 -9.38
N LEU A 62 -19.45 3.04 -10.60
CA LEU A 62 -19.44 4.23 -11.44
C LEU A 62 -20.24 4.00 -12.72
N PRO A 63 -21.05 4.98 -13.17
CA PRO A 63 -21.67 4.92 -14.48
C PRO A 63 -20.61 4.84 -15.59
N ALA A 64 -20.80 3.94 -16.55
CA ALA A 64 -19.93 3.80 -17.71
C ALA A 64 -20.65 4.23 -18.99
N PRO A 65 -20.00 4.99 -19.90
CA PRO A 65 -20.55 5.32 -21.21
C PRO A 65 -20.46 4.10 -22.13
N GLY A 66 -21.40 3.16 -21.98
CA GLY A 66 -21.50 1.97 -22.83
C GLY A 66 -21.71 0.68 -22.04
N PRO A 67 -21.89 -0.45 -22.75
CA PRO A 67 -21.99 -1.75 -22.11
C PRO A 67 -20.74 -2.05 -21.28
N ALA A 68 -20.92 -2.75 -20.16
CA ALA A 68 -19.81 -3.17 -19.31
C ALA A 68 -18.79 -3.97 -20.12
N PRO A 69 -17.48 -3.81 -19.86
CA PRO A 69 -16.45 -4.64 -20.50
C PRO A 69 -16.79 -6.12 -20.33
N ALA A 70 -16.59 -6.92 -21.38
CA ALA A 70 -16.87 -8.36 -21.33
C ALA A 70 -15.96 -9.13 -20.36
N THR A 71 -14.87 -8.50 -19.91
CA THR A 71 -13.84 -9.14 -19.08
C THR A 71 -13.51 -8.26 -17.87
N THR A 72 -13.50 -8.87 -16.69
CA THR A 72 -12.97 -8.25 -15.46
C THR A 72 -11.48 -7.98 -15.61
N TRP A 73 -11.02 -6.81 -15.15
CA TRP A 73 -9.62 -6.42 -15.21
C TRP A 73 -9.08 -6.10 -13.82
N SER A 74 -7.85 -6.51 -13.54
CA SER A 74 -7.11 -6.11 -12.34
C SER A 74 -5.67 -5.77 -12.69
N ALA A 75 -5.19 -4.62 -12.20
CA ALA A 75 -3.81 -4.20 -12.37
C ALA A 75 -2.82 -5.09 -11.62
N PHE A 76 -3.24 -5.63 -10.46
CA PHE A 76 -2.40 -6.43 -9.56
C PHE A 76 -3.20 -7.53 -8.86
N SER A 77 -2.53 -8.63 -8.53
CA SER A 77 -3.05 -9.65 -7.61
C SER A 77 -1.90 -10.33 -6.89
N VAL A 78 -2.18 -10.91 -5.71
CA VAL A 78 -1.17 -11.60 -4.90
C VAL A 78 -1.60 -13.05 -4.72
N SER A 79 -0.65 -13.98 -4.82
CA SER A 79 -0.94 -15.42 -4.80
C SER A 79 -1.26 -15.99 -3.41
N SER A 80 -1.00 -15.23 -2.34
CA SER A 80 -1.14 -15.69 -0.96
C SER A 80 -2.08 -14.78 -0.19
N PRO A 81 -3.07 -15.31 0.54
CA PRO A 81 -3.93 -14.51 1.41
C PRO A 81 -3.16 -13.93 2.61
N ALA A 82 -1.97 -14.44 2.92
CA ALA A 82 -1.15 -13.90 3.99
C ALA A 82 -0.53 -12.54 3.66
N VAL A 83 -0.51 -12.13 2.38
CA VAL A 83 0.14 -10.90 1.94
C VAL A 83 -0.90 -9.92 1.41
N VAL A 84 -0.94 -8.73 2.00
CA VAL A 84 -1.88 -7.67 1.65
C VAL A 84 -1.14 -6.61 0.83
N LEU A 85 -1.67 -6.26 -0.34
CA LEU A 85 -1.25 -5.09 -1.11
C LEU A 85 -1.98 -3.86 -0.57
N GLU A 86 -1.28 -3.12 0.30
CA GLU A 86 -1.84 -2.01 1.08
C GLU A 86 -1.90 -0.70 0.31
N THR A 87 -0.87 -0.41 -0.48
CA THR A 87 -0.75 0.88 -1.15
C THR A 87 -0.29 0.69 -2.58
N ILE A 88 -0.97 1.37 -3.49
CA ILE A 88 -0.49 1.63 -4.84
C ILE A 88 -0.57 3.15 -5.02
N LYS A 89 0.55 3.77 -5.35
CA LYS A 89 0.58 5.21 -5.67
C LYS A 89 1.62 5.50 -6.73
N GLN A 90 1.54 6.66 -7.36
CA GLN A 90 2.64 7.15 -8.18
C GLN A 90 3.83 7.51 -7.27
N ALA A 91 5.05 7.24 -7.75
CA ALA A 91 6.26 7.63 -7.04
C ALA A 91 6.37 9.16 -6.98
N ARG A 92 6.75 9.69 -5.81
CA ARG A 92 7.16 11.09 -5.72
C ARG A 92 8.57 11.15 -6.28
N GLY A 93 8.74 11.83 -7.40
CA GLY A 93 10.06 12.21 -7.88
C GLY A 93 10.72 13.07 -6.82
N GLY A 94 12.02 12.84 -6.64
CA GLY A 94 12.84 13.47 -5.63
C GLY A 94 12.80 14.98 -5.76
N ARG A 95 11.81 15.62 -5.13
CA ARG A 95 12.04 16.95 -4.58
C ARG A 95 12.89 16.69 -3.36
N VAL A 96 14.20 16.91 -3.52
CA VAL A 96 15.07 17.21 -2.39
C VAL A 96 14.37 18.30 -1.59
N TRP A 97 13.91 17.97 -0.38
CA TRP A 97 13.46 18.99 0.55
C TRP A 97 14.71 19.67 1.11
N GLY A 98 15.18 20.67 0.36
CA GLY A 98 16.36 21.48 0.65
C GLY A 98 16.16 22.86 0.02
N GLY A 99 15.17 23.58 0.54
CA GLY A 99 15.00 25.01 0.30
C GLY A 99 15.90 25.85 1.22
N PRO A 100 15.98 27.18 1.03
CA PRO A 100 17.20 28.00 1.11
C PRO A 100 17.94 28.17 2.45
N TRP A 101 17.55 27.50 3.53
CA TRP A 101 18.12 27.75 4.86
C TRP A 101 19.55 27.23 5.03
N ASP A 102 19.99 26.28 4.18
CA ASP A 102 21.34 25.71 4.21
C ASP A 102 22.28 26.24 3.11
N ALA A 103 21.85 27.23 2.32
CA ALA A 103 22.57 27.71 1.14
C ALA A 103 23.68 28.75 1.41
N GLN A 104 24.04 29.02 2.67
CA GLN A 104 25.08 30.01 2.99
C GLN A 104 26.51 29.44 3.10
N VAL A 105 26.74 28.13 2.91
CA VAL A 105 28.07 27.53 3.16
C VAL A 105 28.78 26.98 1.92
N LEU A 106 28.13 26.87 0.76
CA LEU A 106 28.76 26.31 -0.45
C LEU A 106 28.70 27.30 -1.62
N GLY A 107 29.88 27.73 -2.08
CA GLY A 107 30.07 28.75 -3.13
C GLY A 107 29.58 28.35 -4.54
N PRO A 108 29.88 29.17 -5.56
CA PRO A 108 29.11 29.30 -6.81
C PRO A 108 29.24 28.15 -7.83
N ALA A 109 29.56 26.93 -7.40
CA ALA A 109 29.65 25.75 -8.28
C ALA A 109 28.36 24.90 -8.32
N TYR A 110 27.30 25.28 -7.58
CA TYR A 110 26.04 24.53 -7.55
C TYR A 110 24.92 25.30 -8.27
N CYS A 111 24.78 25.08 -9.58
CA CYS A 111 23.62 25.54 -10.33
C CYS A 111 22.49 24.48 -10.23
N PRO A 112 21.37 24.70 -9.50
CA PRO A 112 20.25 23.76 -9.47
C PRO A 112 19.30 24.02 -10.66
N ALA A 113 19.85 24.18 -11.86
CA ALA A 113 19.10 24.45 -13.10
C ALA A 113 19.16 23.27 -14.08
N PHE A 114 19.29 22.04 -13.57
CA PHE A 114 19.33 20.84 -14.40
C PHE A 114 18.53 19.67 -13.79
N PHE A 115 17.28 19.93 -13.40
CA PHE A 115 16.29 18.84 -13.37
C PHE A 115 15.85 18.59 -14.81
N SER A 116 16.42 17.55 -15.42
CA SER A 116 16.18 17.21 -16.82
C SER A 116 14.70 16.85 -17.04
N GLN A 117 14.15 17.18 -18.22
CA GLN A 117 12.81 16.72 -18.64
C GLN A 117 12.64 15.18 -18.59
N ALA A 118 13.74 14.43 -18.65
CA ALA A 118 13.75 12.97 -18.59
C ALA A 118 13.34 12.44 -17.21
N GLU A 119 13.76 13.09 -16.12
CA GLU A 119 13.41 12.66 -14.75
C GLU A 119 11.94 12.91 -14.41
N LYS A 120 11.38 14.04 -14.87
CA LYS A 120 9.93 14.30 -14.76
C LYS A 120 9.09 13.27 -15.53
N SER A 121 9.59 12.79 -16.66
CA SER A 121 8.91 11.80 -17.51
C SER A 121 8.95 10.39 -16.90
N GLN A 122 10.04 10.03 -16.22
CA GLN A 122 10.14 8.76 -15.46
C GLN A 122 9.23 8.74 -14.22
N GLN A 123 8.98 9.90 -13.62
CA GLN A 123 8.12 10.04 -12.44
C GLN A 123 6.66 9.67 -12.72
N HIS A 124 6.12 10.07 -13.88
CA HIS A 124 4.77 9.68 -14.30
C HIS A 124 4.62 8.18 -14.62
N ARG A 125 5.74 7.47 -14.71
CA ARG A 125 5.80 6.06 -15.12
C ARG A 125 6.28 5.15 -14.01
N THR A 126 6.43 5.65 -12.79
CA THR A 126 6.87 4.82 -11.66
C THR A 126 5.75 4.72 -10.64
N LEU A 127 5.41 3.49 -10.25
CA LEU A 127 4.47 3.17 -9.19
C LEU A 127 5.24 2.73 -7.94
N VAL A 128 4.78 3.16 -6.78
CA VAL A 128 5.18 2.63 -5.48
C VAL A 128 4.09 1.67 -5.02
N LEU A 129 4.48 0.43 -4.75
CA LEU A 129 3.63 -0.58 -4.15
C LEU A 129 4.11 -0.88 -2.73
N ARG A 130 3.19 -1.03 -1.78
CA ARG A 130 3.51 -1.48 -0.42
C ARG A 130 2.71 -2.72 -0.10
N LEU A 131 3.42 -3.77 0.30
CA LEU A 131 2.84 -5.04 0.70
C LEU A 131 3.30 -5.38 2.11
N TYR A 132 2.48 -6.08 2.87
CA TYR A 132 2.88 -6.61 4.17
C TYR A 132 2.35 -8.02 4.39
N GLU A 133 3.06 -8.77 5.22
CA GLU A 133 2.63 -10.09 5.70
C GLU A 133 1.77 -9.94 6.96
N ALA A 134 0.56 -10.49 6.93
CA ALA A 134 -0.48 -10.26 7.91
C ALA A 134 -0.72 -11.43 8.87
N HIS A 135 -0.17 -12.62 8.57
CA HIS A 135 -0.47 -13.85 9.31
C HIS A 135 0.57 -14.17 10.40
N GLY A 136 1.71 -13.49 10.42
CA GLY A 136 2.79 -13.71 11.37
C GLY A 136 3.69 -14.88 11.00
N SER A 137 3.80 -15.20 9.71
CA SER A 137 4.53 -16.37 9.20
C SER A 137 5.50 -16.02 8.07
N HIS A 138 6.49 -16.87 7.83
CA HIS A 138 7.30 -16.77 6.61
C HIS A 138 6.47 -17.21 5.40
N VAL A 139 6.45 -16.41 4.34
CA VAL A 139 5.68 -16.72 3.13
C VAL A 139 6.42 -16.33 1.86
N ASP A 140 6.48 -17.28 0.93
CA ASP A 140 6.81 -17.00 -0.47
C ASP A 140 5.50 -16.76 -1.24
N CYS A 141 5.40 -15.66 -1.96
CA CYS A 141 4.25 -15.36 -2.81
C CYS A 141 4.65 -14.75 -4.15
N TRP A 142 3.72 -14.81 -5.09
CA TRP A 142 3.82 -14.12 -6.37
C TRP A 142 2.94 -12.88 -6.37
N LEU A 143 3.51 -11.75 -6.78
CA LEU A 143 2.76 -10.57 -7.21
C LEU A 143 2.59 -10.65 -8.73
N TYR A 144 1.35 -10.73 -9.19
CA TYR A 144 1.00 -10.66 -10.60
C TYR A 144 0.61 -9.24 -10.97
N THR A 145 0.89 -8.85 -12.20
CA THR A 145 0.45 -7.55 -12.74
C THR A 145 0.03 -7.68 -14.20
N SER A 146 -0.94 -6.87 -14.61
CA SER A 146 -1.29 -6.72 -16.03
C SER A 146 -0.63 -5.49 -16.67
N LEU A 147 0.13 -4.72 -15.89
CA LEU A 147 0.79 -3.50 -16.36
C LEU A 147 2.11 -3.86 -17.06
N PRO A 148 2.52 -3.10 -18.09
CA PRO A 148 3.77 -3.36 -18.79
C PRO A 148 4.94 -2.87 -17.93
N ILE A 149 5.47 -3.73 -17.07
CA ILE A 149 6.60 -3.38 -16.19
C ILE A 149 7.92 -3.52 -16.95
N GLN A 150 8.74 -2.49 -16.89
CA GLN A 150 10.12 -2.48 -17.38
C GLN A 150 11.07 -2.95 -16.29
N GLU A 151 10.88 -2.48 -15.06
CA GLU A 151 11.79 -2.73 -13.95
C GLU A 151 11.03 -2.76 -12.62
N ALA A 152 11.48 -3.63 -11.69
CA ALA A 152 10.96 -3.73 -10.34
C ALA A 152 12.11 -3.73 -9.33
N ILE A 153 12.08 -2.83 -8.36
CA ILE A 153 13.16 -2.62 -7.37
C ILE A 153 12.56 -2.49 -5.97
N LEU A 154 13.20 -3.07 -4.96
CA LEU A 154 12.86 -2.81 -3.55
C LEU A 154 13.21 -1.36 -3.17
N CYS A 155 12.38 -0.75 -2.32
CA CYS A 155 12.65 0.56 -1.78
C CYS A 155 12.28 0.65 -0.30
N ASP A 156 12.75 1.72 0.36
CA ASP A 156 12.38 2.03 1.72
C ASP A 156 11.04 2.81 1.80
N LEU A 157 10.66 3.21 3.03
CA LEU A 157 9.43 4.00 3.25
C LEU A 157 9.52 5.42 2.68
N LEU A 158 10.71 5.91 2.36
CA LEU A 158 10.93 7.21 1.72
C LEU A 158 11.07 7.09 0.20
N GLU A 159 10.79 5.92 -0.37
CA GLU A 159 10.85 5.63 -1.81
C GLU A 159 12.28 5.67 -2.36
N GLN A 160 13.29 5.55 -1.49
CA GLN A 160 14.69 5.44 -1.88
C GLN A 160 14.95 4.03 -2.41
N ARG A 161 15.49 3.94 -3.62
CA ARG A 161 15.82 2.68 -4.30
C ARG A 161 16.90 1.93 -3.51
N ASP A 162 16.68 0.64 -3.28
CA ASP A 162 17.75 -0.27 -2.86
C ASP A 162 18.55 -0.70 -4.10
N PRO A 163 19.84 -0.32 -4.23
CA PRO A 163 20.66 -0.68 -5.38
C PRO A 163 20.85 -2.19 -5.56
N THR A 164 20.67 -2.98 -4.50
CA THR A 164 20.79 -4.44 -4.52
C THR A 164 19.43 -5.14 -4.64
N GLY A 165 18.35 -4.38 -4.56
CA GLY A 165 16.98 -4.87 -4.44
C GLY A 165 16.26 -5.14 -5.76
N HIS A 166 16.98 -5.37 -6.86
CA HIS A 166 16.36 -5.66 -8.15
C HIS A 166 15.59 -6.99 -8.11
N LEU A 167 14.33 -6.96 -8.53
CA LEU A 167 13.47 -8.14 -8.59
C LEU A 167 13.37 -8.65 -10.03
N SER A 168 13.52 -9.97 -10.20
CA SER A 168 13.35 -10.62 -11.49
C SER A 168 11.87 -10.65 -11.90
N LEU A 169 11.54 -9.95 -12.98
CA LEU A 169 10.25 -10.03 -13.64
C LEU A 169 10.26 -11.17 -14.67
N ARG A 170 9.32 -12.12 -14.54
CA ARG A 170 9.09 -13.16 -15.56
C ARG A 170 7.59 -13.28 -15.76
N ASP A 171 7.10 -13.36 -16.99
CA ASP A 171 5.66 -13.57 -17.27
C ASP A 171 4.72 -12.61 -16.50
N ASN A 172 5.11 -11.34 -16.35
CA ASN A 172 4.40 -10.34 -15.55
C ASN A 172 4.12 -10.74 -14.09
N ARG A 173 4.99 -11.55 -13.49
CA ARG A 173 4.99 -11.89 -12.07
C ARG A 173 6.34 -11.61 -11.42
N LEU A 174 6.28 -11.24 -10.14
CA LEU A 174 7.43 -10.99 -9.27
C LEU A 174 7.38 -11.95 -8.09
N LYS A 175 8.49 -12.65 -7.81
CA LYS A 175 8.61 -13.48 -6.60
C LYS A 175 8.94 -12.58 -5.42
N LEU A 176 8.18 -12.70 -4.35
CA LEU A 176 8.41 -12.00 -3.09
C LEU A 176 8.48 -13.02 -1.96
N THR A 177 9.34 -12.76 -0.98
CA THR A 177 9.49 -13.58 0.23
C THR A 177 9.34 -12.67 1.43
N PHE A 178 8.47 -13.02 2.37
CA PHE A 178 8.25 -12.22 3.57
C PHE A 178 8.67 -12.99 4.81
N SER A 179 9.25 -12.26 5.77
CA SER A 179 9.34 -12.68 7.16
C SER A 179 8.05 -12.31 7.91
N PRO A 180 7.76 -12.92 9.07
CA PRO A 180 6.61 -12.56 9.90
C PRO A 180 6.46 -11.05 10.09
N PHE A 181 5.29 -10.51 9.77
CA PHE A 181 4.94 -9.08 9.85
C PHE A 181 5.83 -8.13 9.05
N GLN A 182 6.59 -8.65 8.07
CA GLN A 182 7.46 -7.82 7.25
C GLN A 182 6.63 -6.94 6.32
N VAL A 183 7.00 -5.66 6.23
CA VAL A 183 6.55 -4.73 5.20
C VAL A 183 7.61 -4.66 4.10
N ARG A 184 7.20 -4.72 2.84
CA ARG A 184 8.05 -4.47 1.67
C ARG A 184 7.46 -3.37 0.80
N SER A 185 8.32 -2.45 0.36
CA SER A 185 7.96 -1.44 -0.63
C SER A 185 8.69 -1.71 -1.93
N LEU A 186 8.00 -1.56 -3.06
CA LEU A 186 8.51 -1.78 -4.40
C LEU A 186 8.34 -0.51 -5.23
N LEU A 187 9.33 -0.20 -6.06
CA LEU A 187 9.23 0.72 -7.19
C LEU A 187 9.06 -0.10 -8.46
N LEU A 188 7.96 0.11 -9.17
CA LEU A 188 7.68 -0.50 -10.47
C LEU A 188 7.75 0.58 -11.54
N VAL A 189 8.73 0.48 -12.44
CA VAL A 189 8.87 1.36 -13.60
C VAL A 189 8.12 0.76 -14.78
N LEU A 190 7.16 1.50 -15.35
CA LEU A 190 6.38 1.09 -16.51
C LEU A 190 7.17 1.28 -17.81
N GLN A 191 6.97 0.41 -18.78
CA GLN A 191 7.50 0.53 -20.14
C GLN A 191 6.99 1.80 -20.84
N PRO A 192 7.72 2.31 -21.85
CA PRO A 192 7.23 3.43 -22.65
C PRO A 192 5.99 3.00 -23.44
N PRO A 193 5.05 3.91 -23.72
CA PRO A 193 3.99 3.62 -24.68
C PRO A 193 4.62 3.22 -26.02
N PRO A 194 4.05 2.24 -26.74
CA PRO A 194 4.50 1.92 -28.09
C PRO A 194 4.34 3.14 -28.99
N ASN A 195 5.35 3.40 -29.83
CA ASN A 195 5.33 4.46 -30.85
C ASN A 195 4.26 4.20 -31.92
#